data_AF-A0A3B9IGZ2-F1
#
_entry.id   AF-A0A3B9IGZ2-F1
#
_cell.length_a   1.000
_cell.length_b   1.000
_cell.length_c   1.000
_cell.angle_alpha   90.00
_cell.angle_beta   90.00
_cell.angle_gamma   90.00
#
_symmetry.space_group_name_H-M   'P 1'
#
loop_
_entity.id
_entity.type
_entity.pdbx_description
1 polymer ?
#
loop_
_entity_poly.entity_id
_entity_poly.type
_entity_poly.pdbx_seq_one_letter_code
_entity_poly.pdbx_strand_id
1 'polypeptide(L)' 'GGTVHGGEVVEVMGQGQYRRPALVEMPAQADIVRHETFAPILYVMRHDDLAEAIAAQNDVPQGL' A
#
# COMPACT_ATOMS: atom_id res chain seq x y z
N GLY A 1 10.32 -1.05 -8.50
CA GLY A 1 8.96 -1.61 -8.34
C GLY A 1 8.89 -2.35 -7.02
N GLY A 2 7.68 -2.67 -6.55
CA GLY A 2 7.47 -3.46 -5.33
C GLY A 2 7.16 -4.92 -5.61
N THR A 3 7.31 -5.77 -4.60
CA THR A 3 6.87 -7.18 -4.63
C THR A 3 5.45 -7.26 -4.13
N VAL A 4 4.53 -7.80 -4.94
CA VAL A 4 3.09 -7.83 -4.64
C VAL A 4 2.67 -9.22 -4.19
N HIS A 5 1.97 -9.28 -3.07
CA HIS A 5 1.29 -10.47 -2.55
C HIS A 5 -0.21 -10.19 -2.52
N GLY A 6 -1.02 -11.07 -3.10
CA GLY A 6 -2.47 -10.86 -3.20
C GLY A 6 -2.87 -9.86 -4.30
N GLY A 7 -4.00 -9.17 -4.13
CA GLY A 7 -4.54 -8.20 -5.09
C GLY A 7 -5.32 -8.81 -6.26
N GLU A 8 -5.44 -10.13 -6.32
CA GLU A 8 -6.15 -10.83 -7.38
C GLU A 8 -7.66 -10.60 -7.33
N VAL A 9 -8.30 -10.76 -8.49
CA VAL A 9 -9.76 -10.81 -8.62
C VAL A 9 -10.27 -12.05 -7.90
N VAL A 10 -11.29 -11.87 -7.06
CA VAL A 10 -12.04 -12.99 -6.50
C VAL A 10 -13.34 -13.11 -7.30
N GLU A 11 -13.44 -14.18 -8.08
CA GLU A 11 -14.66 -14.50 -8.82
C GLU A 11 -15.74 -15.00 -7.85
N VAL A 12 -16.94 -14.43 -7.95
CA VAL A 12 -18.10 -14.82 -7.15
C VAL A 12 -19.30 -15.07 -8.06
N MET A 13 -20.26 -15.87 -7.60
CA MET A 13 -21.52 -15.99 -8.30
C MET A 13 -22.32 -14.68 -8.18
N GLY A 14 -22.65 -14.05 -9.30
CA GLY A 14 -23.41 -12.81 -9.36
C GLY A 14 -22.59 -11.63 -9.90
N GLN A 15 -23.10 -10.42 -9.70
CA GLN A 15 -22.41 -9.18 -10.11
C GLN A 15 -21.76 -8.53 -8.89
N GLY A 16 -20.44 -8.35 -8.93
CA GLY A 16 -19.70 -7.60 -7.90
C GLY A 16 -18.20 -7.49 -8.22
N GLN A 17 -17.52 -6.57 -7.53
CA GLN A 17 -16.09 -6.33 -7.70
C GLN A 17 -15.35 -6.69 -6.42
N TYR A 18 -14.82 -7.90 -6.37
CA TYR A 18 -14.11 -8.41 -5.20
C TYR A 18 -12.62 -8.57 -5.53
N ARG A 19 -11.80 -8.22 -4.54
CA ARG A 19 -10.34 -8.33 -4.59
C ARG A 19 -9.85 -8.94 -3.29
N ARG A 20 -8.86 -9.82 -3.37
CA ARG A 20 -8.08 -10.17 -2.19
C ARG A 20 -7.23 -8.95 -1.79
N PRO A 21 -7.09 -8.63 -0.49
CA PRO A 21 -6.20 -7.56 -0.06
C PRO A 21 -4.78 -7.75 -0.61
N ALA A 22 -4.14 -6.65 -0.99
CA ALA A 22 -2.77 -6.65 -1.47
C ALA A 22 -1.82 -6.23 -0.34
N LEU A 23 -0.72 -6.96 -0.17
CA LEU A 23 0.43 -6.56 0.64
C LEU A 23 1.61 -6.36 -0.32
N VAL A 24 2.19 -5.16 -0.32
CA VAL A 24 3.22 -4.78 -1.28
C VAL A 24 4.48 -4.37 -0.55
N GLU A 25 5.55 -5.13 -0.72
CA GLU A 25 6.88 -4.75 -0.23
C GLU A 25 7.47 -3.71 -1.17
N MET A 26 7.69 -2.51 -0.65
CA MET A 26 8.22 -1.38 -1.41
C MET A 26 9.66 -1.08 -0.97
N PRO A 27 10.59 -0.86 -1.90
CA PRO A 27 11.97 -0.52 -1.55
C PRO A 27 12.10 0.94 -1.03
N ALA A 28 11.10 1.79 -1.28
CA ALA A 28 11.08 3.19 -0.84
C ALA A 28 9.65 3.76 -0.93
N GLN A 29 9.43 4.92 -0.30
CA GLN A 29 8.21 5.72 -0.43
C GLN A 29 8.14 6.40 -1.80
N ALA A 30 7.71 5.65 -2.81
CA ALA A 30 7.45 6.14 -4.16
C ALA A 30 6.09 6.88 -4.24
N ASP A 31 5.85 7.60 -5.32
CA ASP A 31 4.62 8.41 -5.49
C ASP A 31 3.32 7.61 -5.31
N ILE A 32 3.32 6.33 -5.73
CA ILE A 32 2.17 5.43 -5.56
C ILE A 32 1.84 5.16 -4.08
N VAL A 33 2.84 5.21 -3.20
CA VAL A 33 2.67 5.03 -1.75
C VAL A 33 2.03 6.27 -1.12
N ARG A 34 2.32 7.48 -1.64
CA ARG A 34 1.74 8.75 -1.19
C ARG A 34 0.31 8.98 -1.72
N HIS A 35 -0.12 8.17 -2.69
CA HIS A 35 -1.43 8.30 -3.33
C HIS A 35 -2.49 7.46 -2.61
N GLU A 36 -3.52 8.11 -2.09
CA GLU A 36 -4.68 7.43 -1.52
C GLU A 36 -5.51 6.76 -2.64
N THR A 37 -5.39 5.44 -2.75
CA THR A 37 -6.03 4.66 -3.84
C THR A 37 -7.46 4.22 -3.48
N PHE A 38 -7.87 4.34 -2.22
CA PHE A 38 -9.18 3.90 -1.71
C PHE A 38 -9.52 2.42 -2.05
N ALA A 39 -8.50 1.57 -1.94
CA ALA A 39 -8.53 0.13 -2.22
C ALA A 39 -7.81 -0.63 -1.09
N PRO A 40 -8.05 -1.94 -0.91
CA PRO A 40 -7.43 -2.73 0.15
C PRO A 40 -5.97 -3.10 -0.19
N ILE A 41 -5.09 -2.10 -0.17
CA ILE A 41 -3.67 -2.22 -0.50
C ILE A 41 -2.86 -1.71 0.69
N LEU A 42 -1.96 -2.54 1.21
CA LEU A 42 -1.02 -2.19 2.25
C LEU A 42 0.40 -2.17 1.68
N TYR A 43 1.05 -1.01 1.72
CA TYR A 43 2.47 -0.89 1.41
C TYR A 43 3.30 -1.15 2.67
N VAL A 44 4.34 -1.96 2.56
CA VAL A 44 5.27 -2.30 3.64
C VAL A 44 6.66 -1.83 3.25
N MET A 45 7.29 -1.04 4.11
CA MET A 45 8.64 -0.49 3.93
C MET A 45 9.45 -0.74 5.19
N ARG A 46 10.76 -0.95 5.03
CA ARG A 46 11.70 -1.11 6.14
C ARG A 46 12.36 0.24 6.44
N HIS A 47 12.60 0.48 7.73
CA HIS A 47 13.38 1.62 8.23
C HIS A 47 14.35 1.10 9.28
N ASP A 48 15.52 1.72 9.35
CA ASP A 48 16.57 1.31 10.29
C ASP A 48 16.54 2.14 11.59
N ASP A 49 15.98 3.35 11.53
CA ASP A 49 15.83 4.22 12.70
C ASP A 49 14.45 4.89 12.79
N LEU A 50 14.09 5.30 14.01
CA LEU A 50 12.79 5.87 14.30
C LEU A 50 12.61 7.27 13.68
N ALA A 51 13.67 8.07 13.56
CA ALA A 51 13.56 9.41 13.00
C ALA A 51 13.27 9.36 11.49
N GLU A 52 13.89 8.43 10.78
CA GLU A 52 13.61 8.11 9.38
C GLU A 52 12.15 7.68 9.20
N ALA A 53 11.66 6.75 10.02
CA ALA A 53 10.29 6.27 9.96
C ALA A 53 9.26 7.39 10.19
N ILE A 54 9.51 8.27 11.17
CA ILE A 54 8.65 9.43 11.44
C ILE A 54 8.69 10.43 10.28
N ALA A 55 9.87 10.70 9.72
CA ALA A 55 10.01 11.60 8.59
C ALA A 55 9.24 11.07 7.37
N ALA A 56 9.36 9.78 7.06
CA ALA A 56 8.62 9.13 5.98
C ALA A 56 7.10 9.17 6.22
N GLN A 57 6.64 8.86 7.43
CA GLN A 57 5.23 8.94 7.81
C GLN A 57 4.62 10.33 7.58
N ASN A 58 5.41 11.39 7.80
CA ASN A 58 4.96 12.79 7.63
C ASN A 58 5.17 13.32 6.21
N ASP A 59 5.89 12.61 5.34
CA ASP A 59 6.18 12.99 3.94
C ASP A 59 5.06 12.55 2.97
N VAL A 60 3.82 12.83 3.35
CA VAL A 60 2.61 12.57 2.57
C VAL A 60 1.66 13.78 2.66
N PRO A 61 0.82 14.04 1.65
CA PRO A 61 -0.09 15.18 1.67
C PRO A 61 -1.31 14.99 2.60
N GLN A 62 -1.59 13.77 3.05
CA GLN A 62 -2.70 13.46 3.95
C GLN A 62 -2.34 13.70 5.42
N GLY A 63 -3.35 13.89 6.28
CA GLY A 63 -3.16 14.13 7.71
C GLY A 63 -4.44 13.88 8.53
N LEU A 64 -5.22 12.88 8.12
CA LEU A 64 -6.42 12.41 8.83
C LEU A 64 -6.04 11.66 10.11
#